data_AF-A0A1E5XRI4-F1
#
_entry.id   AF-A0A1E5XRI4-F1
#
_cell.length_a   1.000
_cell.length_b   1.000
_cell.length_c   1.000
_cell.angle_alpha   90.00
_cell.angle_beta   90.00
_cell.angle_gamma   90.00
#
_symmetry.space_group_name_H-M   'P 1'
#
loop_
_entity.id
_entity.type
_entity.pdbx_description
1 polymer ?
#
loop_
_entity_poly.entity_id
_entity_poly.type
_entity_poly.pdbx_seq_one_letter_code
_entity_poly.pdbx_strand_id
1 'polypeptide(L)'
;MSGAVETAARSSSPKLMPRPDASIDAVDLILAPVPEAARPVRRPRPPPPPSTNDLLAQLVRTQVPQPPRADEPPVDIAERDRAIDDVVRELLEDRDAAYRSVAVLYQDFLVRCRIRRVPGEALALPAFRRKLAVVRAGVAEETAQSETWQTALSLSTQLADDVQGVFLVLARAALEGLPCPSDAALARAYGTHSTGRARRLLAYFEERGLLVVRMDLRNQRIVAFPDLSTETAPGNPDAPDYDDRAAAE
;
A
#
# COMPACT_ATOMS: atom_id res chain seq x y z
N MET A 1 16.53 21.68 36.39
CA MET A 1 17.31 20.79 37.27
C MET A 1 17.46 19.46 36.56
N SER A 2 18.58 19.25 35.87
CA SER A 2 18.89 18.00 35.18
C SER A 2 19.51 17.03 36.18
N GLY A 3 18.82 15.92 36.47
CA GLY A 3 19.31 14.89 37.38
C GLY A 3 20.43 14.07 36.74
N ALA A 4 21.54 13.90 37.45
CA ALA A 4 22.67 13.09 37.02
C ALA A 4 22.27 11.61 37.01
N VAL A 5 22.47 10.93 35.88
CA VAL A 5 22.27 9.49 35.73
C VAL A 5 23.62 8.79 35.86
N GLU A 6 23.78 7.99 36.91
CA GLU A 6 24.94 7.13 37.12
C GLU A 6 24.65 5.74 36.52
N THR A 7 25.43 5.32 35.53
CA THR A 7 25.39 3.96 34.98
C THR A 7 26.57 3.16 35.49
N ALA A 8 26.32 2.14 36.32
CA ALA A 8 27.33 1.21 36.81
C ALA A 8 27.40 -0.06 35.94
N ALA A 9 28.61 -0.46 35.55
CA ALA A 9 28.85 -1.70 34.81
C ALA A 9 28.71 -2.92 35.74
N ARG A 10 27.75 -3.81 35.45
CA ARG A 10 27.69 -5.16 36.07
C ARG A 10 28.62 -6.12 35.33
N SER A 11 29.93 -6.02 35.58
CA SER A 11 30.88 -7.07 35.21
C SER A 11 31.34 -7.79 36.47
N SER A 12 30.64 -8.86 36.87
CA SER A 12 31.13 -9.77 37.89
C SER A 12 31.97 -10.87 37.23
N SER A 13 33.30 -10.80 37.37
CA SER A 13 34.19 -11.90 36.96
C SER A 13 33.94 -13.11 37.89
N PRO A 14 33.53 -14.28 37.37
CA PRO A 14 33.26 -15.46 38.21
C PRO A 14 34.56 -15.98 38.83
N LYS A 15 34.59 -16.14 40.15
CA LYS A 15 35.67 -16.87 40.85
C LYS A 15 35.47 -18.36 40.64
N LEU A 16 36.53 -19.05 40.19
CA LEU A 16 36.56 -20.51 40.14
C LEU A 16 36.57 -21.07 41.57
N MET A 17 35.54 -21.84 41.91
CA MET A 17 35.49 -22.58 43.16
C MET A 17 36.40 -23.82 43.07
N PRO A 18 37.07 -24.23 44.16
CA PRO A 18 37.86 -25.46 44.18
C PRO A 18 36.98 -26.68 43.89
N ARG A 19 37.53 -27.63 43.13
CA ARG A 19 36.84 -28.86 42.72
C ARG A 19 36.46 -29.70 43.95
N PRO A 20 35.20 -30.13 44.09
CA PRO A 20 34.82 -31.06 45.16
C PRO A 20 35.45 -32.44 44.93
N ASP A 21 35.94 -33.07 46.00
CA ASP A 21 36.44 -34.44 45.95
C ASP A 21 35.30 -35.40 45.61
N ALA A 22 35.51 -36.19 44.56
CA ALA A 22 34.54 -37.19 44.13
C ALA A 22 34.71 -38.46 44.98
N SER A 23 33.84 -38.66 45.96
CA SER A 23 33.66 -39.96 46.62
C SER A 23 32.32 -40.57 46.22
N ILE A 24 32.23 -41.09 45.00
CA ILE A 24 31.31 -42.16 44.58
C ILE A 24 32.03 -42.92 43.47
N ASP A 25 31.93 -44.24 43.52
CA ASP A 25 32.50 -45.18 42.56
C ASP A 25 31.88 -44.96 41.16
N ALA A 26 32.45 -44.00 40.41
CA ALA A 26 31.94 -43.54 39.12
C ALA A 26 32.00 -44.64 38.05
N VAL A 27 32.85 -45.65 38.27
CA VAL A 27 33.07 -46.75 37.32
C VAL A 27 31.84 -47.64 37.23
N ASP A 28 31.19 -47.96 38.35
CA ASP A 28 29.98 -48.81 38.36
C ASP A 28 28.76 -48.12 37.74
N LEU A 29 28.66 -46.79 37.85
CA LEU A 29 27.60 -46.01 37.19
C LEU A 29 27.81 -45.89 35.67
N ILE A 30 29.07 -45.88 35.21
CA ILE A 30 29.40 -45.81 33.78
C ILE A 30 29.17 -47.16 33.09
N LEU A 31 29.37 -48.27 33.81
CA LEU A 31 29.26 -49.64 33.30
C LEU A 31 27.87 -50.26 33.49
N ALA A 32 26.93 -49.54 34.11
CA ALA A 32 25.56 -50.01 34.28
C ALA A 32 24.88 -50.22 32.91
N PRO A 33 24.23 -51.37 32.67
CA PRO A 33 23.54 -51.63 31.40
C PRO A 33 22.39 -50.64 31.22
N VAL A 34 22.47 -49.84 30.17
CA VAL A 34 21.41 -48.90 29.78
C VAL A 34 20.20 -49.70 29.30
N PRO A 35 19.00 -49.52 29.86
CA PRO A 35 17.80 -50.20 29.37
C PRO A 35 17.53 -49.78 27.92
N GLU A 36 17.28 -50.75 27.03
CA GLU A 36 17.03 -50.48 25.61
C GLU A 36 15.76 -49.63 25.48
N ALA A 37 15.93 -48.34 25.14
CA ALA A 37 14.83 -47.44 24.94
C ALA A 37 14.00 -47.93 23.74
N ALA A 38 12.68 -48.05 23.93
CA ALA A 38 11.76 -48.40 22.87
C ALA A 38 11.97 -47.47 21.67
N ARG A 39 12.35 -48.05 20.52
CA ARG A 39 12.61 -47.29 19.30
C ARG A 39 11.32 -46.56 18.92
N PRO A 40 11.35 -45.25 18.65
CA PRO A 40 10.15 -44.53 18.25
C PRO A 40 9.60 -45.17 16.97
N VAL A 41 8.33 -45.57 17.00
CA VAL A 41 7.63 -46.12 15.84
C VAL A 41 7.72 -45.09 14.71
N ARG A 42 8.31 -45.47 13.58
CA ARG A 42 8.38 -44.61 12.40
C ARG A 42 6.94 -44.31 11.96
N ARG A 43 6.52 -43.06 12.09
CA ARG A 43 5.25 -42.59 11.52
C ARG A 43 5.33 -42.73 10.00
N PRO A 44 4.30 -43.28 9.32
CA PRO A 44 4.23 -43.27 7.87
C PRO A 44 4.40 -41.84 7.34
N ARG A 45 5.13 -41.68 6.24
CA ARG A 45 5.28 -40.36 5.60
C ARG A 45 3.88 -39.88 5.18
N PRO A 46 3.50 -38.62 5.46
CA PRO A 46 2.23 -38.09 4.96
C PRO A 46 2.20 -38.18 3.43
N PRO A 47 1.01 -38.42 2.84
CA PRO A 47 0.88 -38.53 1.39
C PRO A 47 1.37 -37.23 0.72
N PRO A 48 1.89 -37.33 -0.52
CA PRO A 48 2.26 -36.15 -1.28
C PRO A 48 1.04 -35.25 -1.48
N PRO A 49 1.22 -33.92 -1.53
CA PRO A 49 0.13 -33.02 -1.85
C PRO A 49 -0.46 -33.34 -3.23
N PRO A 50 -1.75 -33.06 -3.46
CA PRO A 50 -2.39 -33.27 -4.75
C PRO A 50 -1.65 -32.52 -5.85
N SER A 51 -1.61 -33.11 -7.05
CA SER A 51 -1.01 -32.45 -8.21
C SER A 51 -1.86 -31.28 -8.68
N THR A 52 -1.26 -30.36 -9.46
CA THR A 52 -2.01 -29.27 -10.10
C THR A 52 -3.20 -29.80 -10.91
N ASN A 53 -3.04 -30.96 -11.58
CA ASN A 53 -4.11 -31.58 -12.35
C ASN A 53 -5.24 -32.10 -11.44
N ASP A 54 -4.92 -32.65 -10.27
CA ASP A 54 -5.92 -33.10 -9.30
C ASP A 54 -6.72 -31.92 -8.74
N LEU A 55 -6.04 -30.80 -8.45
CA LEU A 55 -6.67 -29.57 -8.01
C LEU A 55 -7.58 -28.99 -9.10
N LEU A 56 -7.13 -28.96 -10.37
CA LEU A 56 -7.96 -28.54 -11.50
C LEU A 56 -9.19 -29.44 -11.67
N ALA A 57 -9.02 -30.76 -11.58
CA ALA A 57 -10.13 -31.70 -11.65
C ALA A 57 -11.12 -31.53 -10.49
N GLN A 58 -10.63 -31.20 -9.29
CA GLN A 58 -11.47 -30.92 -8.13
C GLN A 58 -12.24 -29.60 -8.29
N LEU A 59 -11.64 -28.56 -8.85
CA LEU A 59 -12.29 -27.28 -9.17
C LEU A 59 -13.42 -27.48 -10.19
N VAL A 60 -13.16 -28.24 -11.27
CA VAL A 60 -14.17 -28.54 -12.29
C VAL A 60 -15.35 -29.32 -11.71
N ARG A 61 -15.12 -30.29 -10.82
CA ARG A 61 -16.20 -31.05 -10.16
C ARG A 61 -17.00 -30.22 -9.15
N THR A 62 -16.36 -29.24 -8.53
CA THR A 62 -16.99 -28.35 -7.54
C THR A 62 -17.69 -27.17 -8.21
N GLN A 63 -17.49 -26.98 -9.52
CA GLN A 63 -18.17 -25.96 -10.29
C GLN A 63 -19.67 -26.31 -10.37
N VAL A 64 -20.45 -25.71 -9.49
CA VAL A 64 -21.91 -25.80 -9.50
C VAL A 64 -22.37 -25.27 -10.86
N PRO A 65 -23.15 -26.03 -11.65
CA PRO A 65 -23.73 -25.54 -12.89
C PRO A 65 -24.51 -24.28 -12.59
N GLN A 66 -24.00 -23.14 -13.05
CA GLN A 66 -24.72 -21.88 -12.92
C GLN A 66 -25.93 -22.01 -13.85
N PRO A 67 -27.18 -21.81 -13.36
CA PRO A 67 -28.33 -21.81 -14.25
C PRO A 67 -28.07 -20.82 -15.38
N PRO A 68 -28.52 -21.12 -16.62
CA PRO A 68 -28.42 -20.14 -17.70
C PRO A 68 -28.98 -18.83 -17.16
N ARG A 69 -28.18 -17.75 -17.25
CA ARG A 69 -28.62 -16.41 -16.85
C ARG A 69 -29.96 -16.19 -17.54
N ALA A 70 -31.05 -16.20 -16.76
CA ALA A 70 -32.30 -15.62 -17.21
C ALA A 70 -31.95 -14.21 -17.70
N ASP A 71 -32.51 -13.78 -18.83
CA ASP A 71 -32.24 -12.49 -19.46
C ASP A 71 -32.20 -11.39 -18.37
N GLU A 72 -30.99 -11.11 -17.88
CA GLU A 72 -30.78 -10.09 -16.87
C GLU A 72 -31.20 -8.80 -17.58
N PRO A 73 -32.06 -7.98 -16.95
CA PRO A 73 -32.44 -6.71 -17.55
C PRO A 73 -31.17 -5.96 -17.96
N PRO A 74 -31.17 -5.27 -19.10
CA PRO A 74 -29.98 -4.59 -19.59
C PRO A 74 -29.44 -3.71 -18.47
N VAL A 75 -28.17 -3.96 -18.10
CA VAL A 75 -27.51 -3.22 -17.03
C VAL A 75 -27.48 -1.76 -17.44
N ASP A 76 -28.07 -0.88 -16.64
CA ASP A 76 -27.88 0.56 -16.81
C ASP A 76 -26.40 0.86 -16.54
N ILE A 77 -25.68 1.16 -17.62
CA ILE A 77 -24.23 1.41 -17.58
C ILE A 77 -23.95 2.63 -16.68
N ALA A 78 -24.80 3.65 -16.71
CA ALA A 78 -24.61 4.84 -15.91
C ALA A 78 -24.83 4.56 -14.41
N GLU A 79 -25.82 3.74 -14.06
CA GLU A 79 -26.03 3.29 -12.69
C GLU A 79 -24.87 2.43 -12.18
N ARG A 80 -24.38 1.51 -13.02
CA ARG A 80 -23.20 0.69 -12.72
C ARG A 80 -21.96 1.54 -12.48
N ASP A 81 -21.67 2.48 -13.37
CA ASP A 81 -20.47 3.32 -13.26
C ASP A 81 -20.51 4.19 -12.00
N ARG A 82 -21.68 4.74 -11.65
CA ARG A 82 -21.88 5.45 -10.37
C ARG A 82 -21.65 4.54 -9.16
N ALA A 83 -22.20 3.32 -9.17
CA ALA A 83 -21.99 2.37 -8.08
C ALA A 83 -20.51 1.98 -7.91
N ILE A 84 -19.77 1.87 -9.02
CA ILE A 84 -18.32 1.64 -9.00
C ILE A 84 -17.60 2.85 -8.40
N ASP A 85 -17.96 4.06 -8.80
CA ASP A 85 -17.37 5.30 -8.27
C ASP A 85 -17.59 5.45 -6.76
N ASP A 86 -18.80 5.11 -6.28
CA ASP A 86 -19.11 5.13 -4.86
C ASP A 86 -18.27 4.14 -4.06
N VAL A 87 -18.03 2.93 -4.59
CA VAL A 87 -17.16 1.94 -3.95
C VAL A 87 -15.71 2.43 -3.90
N VAL A 88 -15.20 3.03 -4.99
CA VAL A 88 -13.83 3.56 -5.03
C VAL A 88 -13.67 4.74 -4.06
N ARG A 89 -14.68 5.60 -3.95
CA ARG A 89 -14.67 6.72 -3.00
C ARG A 89 -14.66 6.23 -1.56
N GLU A 90 -15.56 5.33 -1.20
CA GLU A 90 -15.62 4.73 0.14
C GLU A 90 -14.33 3.98 0.49
N LEU A 91 -13.66 3.38 -0.50
CA LEU A 91 -12.36 2.75 -0.28
C LEU A 91 -11.28 3.77 0.10
N LEU A 92 -11.35 4.98 -0.45
CA LEU A 92 -10.40 6.07 -0.18
C LEU A 92 -10.74 6.90 1.06
N GLU A 93 -11.96 6.81 1.59
CA GLU A 93 -12.36 7.40 2.87
C GLU A 93 -11.69 6.73 4.07
N ASP A 94 -11.23 5.49 3.92
CA ASP A 94 -10.42 4.80 4.92
C ASP A 94 -9.06 5.49 5.06
N ARG A 95 -8.75 6.00 6.27
CA ARG A 95 -7.52 6.74 6.57
C ARG A 95 -6.25 5.98 6.20
N ASP A 96 -6.29 4.66 6.25
CA ASP A 96 -5.14 3.83 5.94
C ASP A 96 -5.02 3.50 4.43
N ALA A 97 -6.02 3.85 3.61
CA ALA A 97 -6.05 3.53 2.19
C ALA A 97 -4.87 4.15 1.43
N ALA A 98 -4.36 5.29 1.89
CA ALA A 98 -3.17 5.94 1.34
C ALA A 98 -1.92 5.04 1.44
N TYR A 99 -1.80 4.23 2.49
CA TYR A 99 -0.63 3.40 2.79
C TYR A 99 -0.75 1.95 2.32
N ARG A 100 -1.93 1.55 1.82
CA ARG A 100 -2.18 0.20 1.29
C ARG A 100 -1.72 0.10 -0.15
N SER A 101 -1.18 -1.07 -0.53
CA SER A 101 -0.80 -1.33 -1.92
C SER A 101 -2.03 -1.41 -2.81
N VAL A 102 -1.86 -1.06 -4.10
CA VAL A 102 -2.92 -1.15 -5.12
C VAL A 102 -3.53 -2.55 -5.19
N ALA A 103 -2.73 -3.61 -4.99
CA ALA A 103 -3.21 -4.98 -4.99
C ALA A 103 -4.17 -5.26 -3.82
N VAL A 104 -3.87 -4.76 -2.62
CA VAL A 104 -4.74 -4.89 -1.44
C VAL A 104 -6.04 -4.11 -1.65
N LEU A 105 -5.93 -2.87 -2.14
CA LEU A 105 -7.09 -2.02 -2.47
C LEU A 105 -7.98 -2.67 -3.53
N TYR A 106 -7.40 -3.34 -4.52
CA TYR A 106 -8.16 -4.06 -5.54
C TYR A 106 -8.94 -5.26 -4.97
N GLN A 107 -8.35 -6.00 -4.03
CA GLN A 107 -9.07 -7.11 -3.38
C GLN A 107 -10.24 -6.60 -2.52
N ASP A 108 -10.04 -5.52 -1.75
CA ASP A 108 -11.13 -4.89 -0.99
C ASP A 108 -12.23 -4.36 -1.92
N PHE A 109 -11.86 -3.69 -3.02
CA PHE A 109 -12.79 -3.26 -4.07
C PHE A 109 -13.65 -4.41 -4.60
N LEU A 110 -13.06 -5.56 -4.96
CA LEU A 110 -13.80 -6.72 -5.45
C LEU A 110 -14.78 -7.26 -4.41
N VAL A 111 -14.37 -7.30 -3.14
CA VAL A 111 -15.22 -7.72 -2.02
C VAL A 111 -16.41 -6.76 -1.86
N ARG A 112 -16.16 -5.45 -1.86
CA ARG A 112 -17.21 -4.42 -1.73
C ARG A 112 -18.18 -4.43 -2.91
N CYS A 113 -17.69 -4.58 -4.14
CA CYS A 113 -18.56 -4.75 -5.31
C CYS A 113 -19.49 -5.97 -5.15
N ARG A 114 -18.98 -7.09 -4.61
CA ARG A 114 -19.78 -8.29 -4.36
C ARG A 114 -20.81 -8.10 -3.25
N ILE A 115 -20.44 -7.43 -2.16
CA ILE A 115 -21.35 -7.14 -1.04
C ILE A 115 -22.49 -6.23 -1.50
N ARG A 116 -22.17 -5.17 -2.26
CA ARG A 116 -23.15 -4.21 -2.81
C ARG A 116 -23.93 -4.75 -4.02
N ARG A 117 -23.60 -5.94 -4.51
CA ARG A 117 -24.19 -6.56 -5.71
C ARG A 117 -24.18 -5.62 -6.92
N VAL A 118 -23.05 -4.95 -7.14
CA VAL A 118 -22.85 -4.08 -8.31
C VAL A 118 -23.13 -4.90 -9.58
N PRO A 119 -24.01 -4.44 -10.48
CA PRO A 119 -24.39 -5.22 -11.65
C PRO A 119 -23.22 -5.35 -12.64
N GLY A 120 -23.15 -6.49 -13.32
CA GLY A 120 -22.10 -6.79 -14.29
C GLY A 120 -20.77 -7.24 -13.68
N GLU A 121 -19.73 -7.29 -14.50
CA GLU A 121 -18.37 -7.65 -14.07
C GLU A 121 -17.69 -6.44 -13.40
N ALA A 122 -16.93 -6.69 -12.32
CA ALA A 122 -16.12 -5.65 -11.70
C ALA A 122 -15.02 -5.16 -12.65
N LEU A 123 -14.50 -3.94 -12.42
CA LEU A 123 -13.41 -3.41 -13.24
C LEU A 123 -12.18 -4.32 -13.17
N ALA A 124 -11.59 -4.62 -14.33
CA ALA A 124 -10.27 -5.24 -14.37
C ALA A 124 -9.20 -4.32 -13.74
N LEU A 125 -8.13 -4.93 -13.22
CA LEU A 125 -7.07 -4.21 -12.48
C LEU A 125 -6.54 -2.95 -13.18
N PRO A 126 -6.24 -2.93 -14.50
CA PRO A 126 -5.78 -1.71 -15.15
C PRO A 126 -6.82 -0.58 -15.18
N ALA A 127 -8.10 -0.93 -15.35
CA ALA A 127 -9.19 0.04 -15.33
C ALA A 127 -9.45 0.56 -13.91
N PHE A 128 -9.40 -0.33 -12.91
CA PHE A 128 -9.45 0.06 -11.49
C PHE A 128 -8.33 1.02 -11.13
N ARG A 129 -7.08 0.76 -11.56
CA ARG A 129 -5.94 1.67 -11.30
C ARG A 129 -6.18 3.08 -11.82
N ARG A 130 -6.63 3.20 -13.08
CA ARG A 130 -6.95 4.51 -13.66
C ARG A 130 -8.04 5.21 -12.86
N LYS A 131 -9.13 4.51 -12.52
CA LYS A 131 -10.23 5.10 -11.76
C LYS A 131 -9.81 5.49 -10.34
N LEU A 132 -9.05 4.64 -9.64
CA LEU A 132 -8.47 4.93 -8.33
C LEU A 132 -7.59 6.18 -8.37
N ALA A 133 -6.77 6.33 -9.41
CA ALA A 133 -5.90 7.48 -9.58
C ALA A 133 -6.69 8.78 -9.79
N VAL A 134 -7.76 8.75 -10.59
CA VAL A 134 -8.67 9.88 -10.80
C VAL A 134 -9.41 10.27 -9.52
N VAL A 135 -10.00 9.30 -8.81
CA VAL A 135 -10.75 9.57 -7.56
C VAL A 135 -9.79 10.06 -6.47
N ARG A 136 -8.58 9.49 -6.37
CA ARG A 136 -7.54 9.93 -5.41
C ARG A 136 -7.03 11.33 -5.72
N ALA A 137 -6.89 11.68 -7.01
CA ALA A 137 -6.56 13.03 -7.40
C ALA A 137 -7.68 13.99 -6.99
N GLY A 138 -8.95 13.54 -6.92
CA GLY A 138 -10.08 14.35 -6.49
C GLY A 138 -10.42 15.44 -7.51
N VAL A 139 -10.40 15.08 -8.79
CA VAL A 139 -10.64 15.97 -9.94
C VAL A 139 -12.13 16.07 -10.19
N ALA A 140 -12.64 17.27 -10.48
CA ALA A 140 -14.02 17.46 -10.89
C ALA A 140 -14.31 16.78 -12.23
N GLU A 141 -15.54 16.29 -12.43
CA GLU A 141 -15.94 15.57 -13.67
C GLU A 141 -15.67 16.40 -14.94
N GLU A 142 -15.87 17.72 -14.87
CA GLU A 142 -15.59 18.64 -15.98
C GLU A 142 -14.09 18.68 -16.32
N THR A 143 -13.22 18.81 -15.30
CA THR A 143 -11.77 18.76 -15.49
C THR A 143 -11.32 17.37 -15.95
N ALA A 144 -11.98 16.30 -15.52
CA ALA A 144 -11.65 14.94 -15.94
C ALA A 144 -11.88 14.70 -17.45
N GLN A 145 -12.77 15.49 -18.07
CA GLN A 145 -13.07 15.43 -19.50
C GLN A 145 -12.17 16.36 -20.33
N SER A 146 -11.35 17.21 -19.71
CA SER A 146 -10.49 18.13 -20.44
C SER A 146 -9.35 17.41 -21.17
N GLU A 147 -8.95 17.93 -22.34
CA GLU A 147 -7.81 17.41 -23.10
C GLU A 147 -6.51 17.47 -22.27
N THR A 148 -6.34 18.52 -21.47
CA THR A 148 -5.19 18.69 -20.59
C THR A 148 -5.11 17.61 -19.52
N TRP A 149 -6.25 17.19 -18.94
CA TRP A 149 -6.28 16.08 -18.00
C TRP A 149 -6.00 14.74 -18.67
N GLN A 150 -6.51 14.51 -19.88
CA GLN A 150 -6.20 13.30 -20.65
C GLN A 150 -4.71 13.20 -20.99
N THR A 151 -4.06 14.32 -21.32
CA THR A 151 -2.60 14.37 -21.47
C THR A 151 -1.88 14.03 -20.17
N ALA A 152 -2.31 14.59 -19.03
CA ALA A 152 -1.72 14.25 -17.73
C ALA A 152 -1.87 12.75 -17.39
N LEU A 153 -3.04 12.16 -17.66
CA LEU A 153 -3.26 10.72 -17.52
C LEU A 153 -2.32 9.91 -18.40
N SER A 154 -2.16 10.31 -19.67
CA SER A 154 -1.25 9.65 -20.61
C SER A 154 0.20 9.69 -20.13
N LEU A 155 0.69 10.86 -19.68
CA LEU A 155 2.03 11.03 -19.12
C LEU A 155 2.24 10.15 -17.88
N SER A 156 1.22 10.04 -17.02
CA SER A 156 1.29 9.22 -15.82
C SER A 156 1.50 7.74 -16.12
N THR A 157 1.05 7.21 -17.27
CA THR A 157 1.22 5.78 -17.61
C THR A 157 2.68 5.35 -17.75
N GLN A 158 3.60 6.30 -17.99
CA GLN A 158 5.05 6.05 -18.09
C GLN A 158 5.73 5.94 -16.71
N LEU A 159 4.99 6.25 -15.64
CA LEU A 159 5.44 6.19 -14.27
C LEU A 159 5.03 4.87 -13.61
N ALA A 160 5.77 4.49 -12.56
CA ALA A 160 5.40 3.35 -11.73
C ALA A 160 4.10 3.61 -10.97
N ASP A 161 3.34 2.55 -10.70
CA ASP A 161 2.00 2.62 -10.09
C ASP A 161 2.00 3.37 -8.74
N ASP A 162 3.07 3.27 -7.97
CA ASP A 162 3.22 3.89 -6.64
C ASP A 162 3.39 5.42 -6.73
N VAL A 163 3.93 5.94 -7.83
CA VAL A 163 4.18 7.39 -8.00
C VAL A 163 3.15 8.09 -8.90
N GLN A 164 2.38 7.34 -9.69
CA GLN A 164 1.32 7.88 -10.56
C GLN A 164 0.33 8.78 -9.82
N GLY A 165 -0.14 8.35 -8.65
CA GLY A 165 -1.10 9.12 -7.86
C GLY A 165 -0.55 10.48 -7.42
N VAL A 166 0.74 10.55 -7.06
CA VAL A 166 1.40 11.79 -6.63
C VAL A 166 1.50 12.77 -7.80
N PHE A 167 1.88 12.28 -8.98
CA PHE A 167 1.93 13.09 -10.20
C PHE A 167 0.56 13.70 -10.54
N LEU A 168 -0.50 12.90 -10.48
CA LEU A 168 -1.85 13.36 -10.80
C LEU A 168 -2.43 14.36 -9.79
N VAL A 169 -2.07 14.24 -8.51
CA VAL A 169 -2.40 15.25 -7.49
C VAL A 169 -1.75 16.61 -7.81
N LEU A 170 -0.48 16.59 -8.23
CA LEU A 170 0.23 17.82 -8.65
C LEU A 170 -0.35 18.39 -9.94
N ALA A 171 -0.66 17.54 -10.93
CA ALA A 171 -1.25 17.95 -12.19
C ALA A 171 -2.63 18.59 -11.97
N ARG A 172 -3.49 18.00 -11.12
CA ARG A 172 -4.76 18.62 -10.73
C ARG A 172 -4.53 20.00 -10.14
N ALA A 173 -3.62 20.13 -9.18
CA ALA A 173 -3.34 21.42 -8.54
C ALA A 173 -2.90 22.49 -9.56
N ALA A 174 -2.17 22.10 -10.61
CA ALA A 174 -1.78 23.02 -11.68
C ALA A 174 -2.95 23.41 -12.59
N LEU A 175 -3.79 22.44 -12.97
CA LEU A 175 -4.95 22.68 -13.83
C LEU A 175 -6.01 23.55 -13.15
N GLU A 176 -6.23 23.35 -11.85
CA GLU A 176 -7.21 24.09 -11.05
C GLU A 176 -6.62 25.39 -10.46
N GLY A 177 -5.34 25.70 -10.70
CA GLY A 177 -4.66 26.88 -10.14
C GLY A 177 -4.59 26.88 -8.61
N LEU A 178 -4.62 25.70 -7.99
CA LEU A 178 -4.54 25.54 -6.54
C LEU A 178 -3.11 25.75 -6.04
N PRO A 179 -2.92 26.13 -4.76
CA PRO A 179 -1.61 26.16 -4.13
C PRO A 179 -0.89 24.82 -4.27
N CYS A 180 0.42 24.87 -4.53
CA CYS A 180 1.23 23.66 -4.59
C CYS A 180 1.07 22.84 -3.29
N PRO A 181 0.72 21.54 -3.37
CA PRO A 181 0.62 20.66 -2.21
C PRO A 181 1.91 20.66 -1.39
N SER A 182 1.80 20.52 -0.06
CA SER A 182 2.96 20.44 0.84
C SER A 182 3.65 19.08 0.77
N ASP A 183 4.87 18.97 1.31
CA ASP A 183 5.61 17.72 1.36
C ASP A 183 4.86 16.64 2.16
N ALA A 184 4.11 17.05 3.18
CA ALA A 184 3.28 16.14 3.96
C ALA A 184 2.10 15.60 3.13
N ALA A 185 1.40 16.46 2.39
CA ALA A 185 0.32 16.05 1.50
C ALA A 185 0.81 15.11 0.37
N LEU A 186 1.99 15.39 -0.20
CA LEU A 186 2.62 14.54 -1.21
C LEU A 186 3.09 13.20 -0.62
N ALA A 187 3.63 13.20 0.60
CA ALA A 187 4.01 11.97 1.30
C ALA A 187 2.80 11.07 1.51
N ARG A 188 1.67 11.61 1.97
CA ARG A 188 0.40 10.86 2.11
C ARG A 188 -0.07 10.32 0.76
N ALA A 189 -0.08 11.13 -0.30
CA ALA A 189 -0.48 10.67 -1.64
C ALA A 189 0.40 9.51 -2.14
N TYR A 190 1.68 9.49 -1.75
CA TYR A 190 2.63 8.41 -2.03
C TYR A 190 2.46 7.17 -1.12
N GLY A 191 1.72 7.29 -0.01
CA GLY A 191 1.62 6.23 0.99
C GLY A 191 2.85 6.14 1.89
N THR A 192 3.47 7.28 2.22
CA THR A 192 4.57 7.36 3.17
C THR A 192 4.38 8.50 4.17
N HIS A 193 4.97 8.39 5.35
CA HIS A 193 5.07 9.52 6.30
C HIS A 193 6.34 10.35 6.11
N SER A 194 7.23 9.96 5.18
CA SER A 194 8.53 10.64 4.99
C SER A 194 8.43 11.78 3.97
N THR A 195 8.45 13.02 4.46
CA THR A 195 8.56 14.24 3.64
C THR A 195 9.82 14.25 2.76
N GLY A 196 10.93 13.67 3.25
CA GLY A 196 12.15 13.50 2.46
C GLY A 196 11.98 12.56 1.26
N ARG A 197 11.04 11.61 1.30
CA ARG A 197 10.68 10.79 0.14
C ARG A 197 9.86 11.60 -0.87
N ALA A 198 8.92 12.42 -0.39
CA ALA A 198 8.15 13.32 -1.25
C ALA A 198 9.05 14.31 -2.01
N ARG A 199 10.04 14.93 -1.36
CA ARG A 199 11.01 15.80 -2.04
C ARG A 199 11.82 15.08 -3.12
N ARG A 200 12.23 13.84 -2.86
CA ARG A 200 12.93 13.01 -3.86
C ARG A 200 12.04 12.67 -5.06
N LEU A 201 10.73 12.51 -4.86
CA LEU A 201 9.79 12.29 -5.96
C LEU A 201 9.67 13.51 -6.87
N LEU A 202 9.66 14.71 -6.31
CA LEU A 202 9.66 15.94 -7.10
C LEU A 202 10.92 16.04 -7.97
N ALA A 203 12.10 15.79 -7.39
CA ALA A 203 13.35 15.76 -8.14
C ALA A 203 13.33 14.67 -9.24
N TYR A 204 12.79 13.49 -8.94
CA TYR A 204 12.63 12.41 -9.92
C TYR A 204 11.72 12.79 -11.09
N PHE A 205 10.60 13.49 -10.84
CA PHE A 205 9.74 13.97 -11.92
C PHE A 205 10.41 15.06 -12.76
N GLU A 206 11.19 15.94 -12.13
CA GLU A 206 11.95 16.99 -12.79
C GLU A 206 13.09 16.43 -13.66
N GLU A 207 13.85 15.44 -13.18
CA GLU A 207 14.88 14.72 -13.95
C GLU A 207 14.31 14.03 -15.20
N ARG A 208 13.04 13.61 -15.15
CA ARG A 208 12.32 13.05 -16.30
C ARG A 208 11.70 14.10 -17.23
N GLY A 209 11.82 15.39 -16.90
CA GLY A 209 11.24 16.48 -17.68
C GLY A 209 9.72 16.58 -17.60
N LEU A 210 9.08 15.90 -16.65
CA LEU A 210 7.61 15.88 -16.52
C LEU A 210 7.06 17.14 -15.86
N LEU A 211 7.88 17.80 -15.02
CA LEU A 211 7.56 19.03 -14.34
C LEU A 211 8.83 19.83 -14.05
N VAL A 212 8.66 21.08 -13.65
CA VAL A 212 9.76 21.96 -13.21
C VAL A 212 9.37 22.55 -11.86
N VAL A 213 10.28 22.49 -10.90
CA VAL A 213 10.06 23.02 -9.54
C VAL A 213 10.75 24.36 -9.41
N ARG A 214 9.99 25.38 -8.98
CA ARG A 214 10.50 26.73 -8.70
C ARG A 214 10.13 27.14 -7.29
N MET A 215 10.95 28.03 -6.71
CA MET A 215 10.69 28.68 -5.44
C MET A 215 10.55 30.18 -5.68
N ASP A 216 9.45 30.77 -5.19
CA ASP A 216 9.28 32.22 -5.15
C ASP A 216 10.12 32.84 -4.01
N LEU A 217 10.26 34.16 -4.01
CA LEU A 217 10.94 34.97 -2.99
C LEU A 217 10.43 34.73 -1.57
N ARG A 218 9.20 34.25 -1.42
CA ARG A 218 8.57 33.88 -0.14
C ARG A 218 8.85 32.44 0.28
N ASN A 219 9.78 31.76 -0.38
CA ASN A 219 10.04 30.33 -0.21
C ASN A 219 8.78 29.46 -0.44
N GLN A 220 7.90 29.90 -1.34
CA GLN A 220 6.71 29.15 -1.76
C GLN A 220 7.03 28.37 -3.03
N ARG A 221 6.67 27.09 -3.04
CA ARG A 221 6.89 26.19 -4.17
C ARG A 221 5.84 26.43 -5.25
N ILE A 222 6.30 26.49 -6.49
CA ILE A 222 5.52 26.52 -7.71
C ILE A 222 5.98 25.34 -8.57
N VAL A 223 5.05 24.55 -9.09
CA VAL A 223 5.32 23.42 -9.97
C VAL A 223 4.70 23.70 -11.32
N ALA A 224 5.52 23.78 -12.36
CA ALA A 224 5.09 24.00 -13.74
C ALA A 224 5.14 22.68 -14.52
N PHE A 225 4.14 22.44 -15.38
CA PHE A 225 4.05 21.28 -16.26
C PHE A 225 4.24 21.73 -17.70
N PRO A 226 5.44 21.52 -18.30
CA PRO A 226 5.73 21.98 -19.66
C PRO A 226 4.72 21.47 -20.70
N ASP A 227 4.42 20.17 -20.65
CA ASP A 227 3.53 19.50 -21.61
C ASP A 227 2.05 19.89 -21.43
N LEU A 228 1.67 20.38 -20.25
CA LEU A 228 0.30 20.82 -19.95
C LEU A 228 0.13 22.33 -20.12
N SER A 229 1.24 23.09 -20.23
CA SER A 229 1.24 24.56 -20.24
C SER A 229 0.51 25.20 -19.05
N THR A 230 0.56 24.54 -17.89
CA THR A 230 -0.07 24.99 -16.64
C THR A 230 0.90 24.93 -15.46
N GLU A 231 0.65 25.74 -14.43
CA GLU A 231 1.44 25.77 -13.20
C GLU A 231 0.56 25.88 -11.96
N THR A 232 1.03 25.34 -10.84
CA THR A 232 0.37 25.50 -9.54
C THR A 232 0.50 26.93 -9.04
N ALA A 233 -0.44 27.37 -8.20
CA ALA A 233 -0.24 28.59 -7.42
C ALA A 233 0.88 28.38 -6.36
N PRO A 234 1.54 29.45 -5.90
CA PRO A 234 2.54 29.37 -4.85
C PRO A 234 2.02 28.68 -3.58
N GLY A 235 2.68 27.61 -3.13
CA GLY A 235 2.29 26.83 -1.96
C GLY A 235 3.44 26.64 -0.96
N ASN A 236 3.13 26.57 0.34
CA ASN A 236 4.16 26.33 1.36
C ASN A 236 4.55 24.83 1.40
N PRO A 237 5.81 24.45 1.08
CA PRO A 237 6.24 23.05 1.12
C PRO A 237 6.21 22.44 2.53
N ASP A 238 6.40 23.26 3.57
CA ASP A 238 6.49 22.82 4.97
C ASP A 238 5.14 22.87 5.71
N ALA A 239 4.04 23.14 5.01
CA ALA A 239 2.72 23.17 5.64
C ALA A 239 2.33 21.77 6.16
N PRO A 240 1.71 21.70 7.36
CA PRO A 240 1.27 20.44 7.95
C PRO A 240 0.20 19.77 7.07
N ASP A 241 0.04 18.46 7.21
CA ASP A 241 -1.07 17.75 6.59
C ASP A 241 -2.37 18.11 7.34
N TYR A 242 -3.35 18.68 6.64
CA TYR A 242 -4.57 19.21 7.28
C TYR A 242 -5.53 18.12 7.82
N ASP A 243 -5.22 16.83 7.63
CA ASP A 243 -5.99 15.71 8.19
C ASP A 243 -5.69 15.39 9.67
N ASP A 244 -4.67 16.00 10.28
CA ASP A 244 -4.33 15.77 11.68
C ASP A 244 -5.22 16.53 12.69
N ARG A 245 -6.17 17.35 12.23
CA ARG A 245 -7.04 18.16 13.11
C ARG A 245 -8.18 17.42 13.80
N ALA A 246 -8.42 16.14 13.51
CA ALA A 246 -9.45 15.34 14.17
C ALA A 246 -8.93 14.45 15.33
N ALA A 247 -7.63 14.50 15.65
CA ALA A 247 -7.04 13.70 16.74
C ALA A 247 -6.93 14.45 18.08
N ALA A 248 -7.52 15.64 18.20
CA ALA A 248 -7.44 16.49 19.39
C ALA A 248 -8.80 16.94 19.96
N GLU A 249 -9.89 16.25 19.63
CA GLU A 249 -11.19 16.36 20.33
C GLU A 249 -11.60 15.03 20.97
#